data_AF-V9PAM8-F1
#
_entry.id   AF-V9PAM8-F1
#
_cell.length_a   1.000
_cell.length_b   1.000
_cell.length_c   1.000
_cell.angle_alpha   90.00
_cell.angle_beta   90.00
_cell.angle_gamma   90.00
#
_symmetry.space_group_name_H-M   'P 1'
#
loop_
_entity.id
_entity.type
_entity.pdbx_description
1 polymer ?
#
loop_
_entity_poly.entity_id
_entity_poly.type
_entity_poly.pdbx_seq_one_letter_code
_entity_poly.pdbx_strand_id
1 'polypeptide(L)'
;MIPTRNQPKQFSVFFSMPPFVFTLPSDLSLHMFGSRHVFLTGPLGSLLLDCEGTIELSGRKILCDRARSLRLLETTCDHLRVGTRKVFELVGTGFKADQSPTATRVKVGYSHDTLFPHGEDWMLHLDGPTTLFLYGIHPGILGSIGAQLRDLRKPDPYKAKGVRIQGVSYSLREGKKK
;
A
#
# COMPACT_ATOMS: atom_id res chain seq x y z
N MET A 1 -7.89 21.50 -60.24
CA MET A 1 -8.81 22.19 -59.31
C MET A 1 -9.14 21.20 -58.20
N ILE A 2 -8.32 21.16 -57.12
CA ILE A 2 -8.62 21.56 -55.71
C ILE A 2 -9.93 20.98 -55.10
N PRO A 3 -9.96 20.73 -53.77
CA PRO A 3 -10.30 19.43 -53.18
C PRO A 3 -11.48 19.56 -52.19
N THR A 4 -12.02 18.45 -51.67
CA THR A 4 -12.79 18.52 -50.40
C THR A 4 -12.58 17.28 -49.56
N ARG A 5 -11.56 17.40 -48.70
CA ARG A 5 -11.42 16.81 -47.38
C ARG A 5 -12.73 16.93 -46.60
N ASN A 6 -13.35 15.82 -46.21
CA ASN A 6 -14.29 15.84 -45.08
C ASN A 6 -14.36 14.46 -44.40
N GLN A 7 -13.51 14.28 -43.39
CA GLN A 7 -13.80 13.30 -42.34
C GLN A 7 -14.79 13.93 -41.36
N PRO A 8 -15.83 13.23 -40.92
CA PRO A 8 -16.69 13.76 -39.87
C PRO A 8 -15.90 13.78 -38.57
N LYS A 9 -15.47 14.98 -38.17
CA LYS A 9 -15.10 15.32 -36.80
C LYS A 9 -16.33 15.09 -35.92
N GLN A 10 -16.42 13.93 -35.29
CA GLN A 10 -17.18 13.79 -34.04
C GLN A 10 -16.23 14.04 -32.88
N PHE A 11 -15.86 15.31 -32.68
CA PHE A 11 -15.42 15.80 -31.38
C PHE A 11 -16.60 16.60 -30.81
N SER A 12 -17.58 15.88 -30.28
CA SER A 12 -18.61 16.48 -29.44
C SER A 12 -18.00 16.70 -28.06
N VAL A 13 -17.76 17.97 -27.78
CA VAL A 13 -17.38 18.55 -26.50
C VAL A 13 -18.26 17.97 -25.39
N PHE A 14 -17.67 17.16 -24.51
CA PHE A 14 -18.26 16.79 -23.23
C PHE A 14 -17.28 17.27 -22.16
N PHE A 15 -17.52 18.48 -21.64
CA PHE A 15 -16.85 19.07 -20.47
C PHE A 15 -15.36 18.70 -20.34
N SER A 16 -14.49 19.40 -21.07
CA SER A 16 -13.03 19.21 -20.99
C SER A 16 -12.50 19.70 -19.64
N MET A 17 -12.71 18.88 -18.61
CA MET A 17 -11.80 18.83 -17.48
C MET A 17 -10.45 18.40 -18.08
N PRO A 18 -9.35 19.14 -17.86
CA PRO A 18 -8.08 18.78 -18.44
C PRO A 18 -7.74 17.35 -18.00
N PRO A 19 -7.35 16.45 -18.93
CA PRO A 19 -6.97 15.10 -18.57
C PRO A 19 -5.85 15.18 -17.54
N PHE A 20 -5.97 14.37 -16.50
CA PHE A 20 -5.00 14.36 -15.44
C PHE A 20 -3.71 13.72 -15.96
N VAL A 21 -2.62 14.48 -15.92
CA VAL A 21 -1.33 14.07 -16.48
C VAL A 21 -0.40 13.65 -15.35
N PHE A 22 0.07 12.41 -15.38
CA PHE A 22 1.17 11.95 -14.53
C PHE A 22 2.42 11.71 -15.37
N THR A 23 3.59 12.09 -14.86
CA THR A 23 4.87 11.84 -15.52
C THR A 23 5.57 10.67 -14.84
N LEU A 24 5.85 9.62 -15.59
CA LEU A 24 6.52 8.44 -15.06
C LEU A 24 8.02 8.74 -14.80
N PRO A 25 8.55 8.40 -13.61
CA PRO A 25 10.00 8.42 -13.39
C PRO A 25 10.69 7.36 -14.27
N SER A 26 11.98 7.56 -14.55
CA SER A 26 12.80 6.70 -15.43
C SER A 26 12.89 5.25 -15.00
N ASP A 27 12.66 4.99 -13.72
CA ASP A 27 13.02 3.73 -13.04
C ASP A 27 11.91 2.68 -13.14
N LEU A 28 10.82 2.99 -13.85
CA LEU A 28 9.61 2.17 -13.94
C LEU A 28 9.26 1.90 -15.41
N SER A 29 8.85 0.67 -15.70
CA SER A 29 8.30 0.29 -16.99
C SER A 29 6.81 -0.04 -16.90
N LEU A 30 6.08 0.34 -17.94
CA LEU A 30 4.65 0.19 -18.05
C LEU A 30 4.30 -0.66 -19.26
N HIS A 31 3.61 -1.77 -19.01
CA HIS A 31 3.04 -2.62 -20.05
C HIS A 31 1.52 -2.59 -19.93
N MET A 32 0.86 -2.10 -20.97
CA MET A 32 -0.61 -2.09 -21.01
C MET A 32 -1.13 -3.33 -21.73
N PHE A 33 -2.01 -4.06 -21.05
CA PHE A 33 -2.74 -5.18 -21.63
C PHE A 33 -4.21 -4.76 -21.73
N GLY A 34 -4.55 -4.17 -22.87
CA GLY A 34 -5.88 -3.60 -23.12
C GLY A 34 -6.16 -2.29 -22.37
N SER A 35 -7.42 -1.89 -22.34
CA SER A 35 -7.85 -0.60 -21.77
C SER A 35 -7.95 -0.61 -20.24
N ARG A 36 -7.86 -1.77 -19.59
CA ARG A 36 -8.18 -1.94 -18.15
C ARG A 36 -7.04 -2.49 -17.30
N HIS A 37 -6.18 -3.36 -17.86
CA HIS A 37 -5.10 -3.99 -17.10
C HIS A 37 -3.77 -3.33 -17.41
N VAL A 38 -3.15 -2.76 -16.38
CA VAL A 38 -1.85 -2.13 -16.45
C VAL A 38 -0.87 -2.95 -15.63
N PHE A 39 0.22 -3.37 -16.25
CA PHE A 39 1.34 -4.00 -15.57
C PHE A 39 2.43 -2.96 -15.36
N LEU A 40 2.74 -2.73 -14.09
CA LEU A 40 3.81 -1.86 -13.65
C LEU A 40 4.98 -2.73 -13.17
N THR A 41 6.15 -2.51 -13.74
CA THR A 41 7.39 -3.16 -13.30
C THR A 41 8.33 -2.10 -12.75
N GLY A 42 8.88 -2.36 -11.57
CA GLY A 42 9.82 -1.47 -10.90
C GLY A 42 10.96 -2.24 -10.23
N PRO A 43 11.83 -1.53 -9.50
CA PRO A 43 13.02 -2.11 -8.89
C PRO A 43 12.70 -3.11 -7.78
N LEU A 44 11.60 -2.90 -7.05
CA LEU A 44 11.21 -3.76 -5.93
C LEU A 44 10.30 -4.92 -6.34
N GLY A 45 9.67 -4.87 -7.51
CA GLY A 45 8.75 -5.92 -7.95
C GLY A 45 7.85 -5.51 -9.12
N SER A 46 6.82 -6.31 -9.38
CA SER A 46 5.82 -6.05 -10.41
C SER A 46 4.40 -6.07 -9.83
N LEU A 47 3.55 -5.19 -10.33
CA LEU A 47 2.17 -5.05 -9.88
C LEU A 47 1.23 -5.01 -11.07
N LEU A 48 0.18 -5.84 -10.98
CA LEU A 48 -0.92 -5.87 -11.92
C LEU A 48 -2.04 -5.01 -11.34
N LEU A 49 -2.48 -4.02 -12.10
CA LEU A 49 -3.45 -3.03 -11.67
C LEU A 49 -4.65 -3.00 -12.60
N ASP A 50 -5.84 -3.05 -12.00
CA ASP A 50 -7.09 -2.85 -12.70
C ASP A 50 -7.46 -1.37 -12.64
N CYS A 51 -7.15 -0.65 -13.71
CA CYS A 51 -7.52 0.74 -13.84
C CYS A 51 -8.86 0.85 -14.57
N GLU A 52 -9.83 1.51 -13.94
CA GLU A 52 -11.04 1.93 -14.65
C GLU A 52 -10.82 3.27 -15.35
N GLY A 53 -10.87 3.24 -16.69
CA GLY A 53 -10.83 4.44 -17.52
C GLY A 53 -9.95 4.27 -18.75
N THR A 54 -10.10 5.16 -19.73
CA THR A 54 -9.21 5.23 -20.89
C THR A 54 -7.88 5.79 -20.43
N ILE A 55 -6.82 4.98 -20.50
CA ILE A 55 -5.45 5.39 -20.24
C ILE A 55 -4.75 5.53 -21.59
N GLU A 56 -4.16 6.69 -21.85
CA GLU A 56 -3.35 6.92 -23.03
C GLU A 56 -1.89 7.13 -22.62
N LEU A 57 -1.00 6.35 -23.24
CA LEU A 57 0.44 6.48 -23.07
C LEU A 57 0.99 7.44 -24.14
N SER A 58 1.24 8.68 -23.74
CA SER A 58 1.95 9.67 -24.56
C SER A 58 3.43 9.70 -24.15
N GLY A 59 4.16 8.65 -24.51
CA GLY A 59 5.57 8.48 -24.17
C GLY A 59 5.78 8.29 -22.66
N ARG A 60 6.31 9.31 -21.98
CA ARG A 60 6.52 9.32 -20.50
C ARG A 60 5.34 9.87 -19.71
N LYS A 61 4.37 10.49 -20.39
CA LYS A 61 3.20 11.09 -19.78
C LYS A 61 2.03 10.13 -19.93
N ILE A 62 1.42 9.79 -18.80
CA ILE A 62 0.18 9.03 -18.76
C ILE A 62 -0.95 10.06 -18.70
N LEU A 63 -1.86 9.99 -19.66
CA LEU A 63 -3.11 10.74 -19.63
C LEU A 63 -4.18 9.83 -19.05
N CYS A 64 -4.82 10.30 -17.99
CA CYS A 64 -5.94 9.62 -17.35
C CYS A 64 -7.17 10.53 -17.36
N ASP A 65 -8.30 9.97 -17.78
CA ASP A 65 -9.59 10.66 -17.76
C ASP A 65 -10.12 10.82 -16.31
N ARG A 66 -9.88 9.82 -15.45
CA ARG A 66 -10.33 9.81 -14.05
C ARG A 66 -9.22 10.15 -13.07
N ALA A 67 -9.53 10.99 -12.07
CA ALA A 67 -8.60 11.31 -10.99
C ALA A 67 -8.21 10.08 -10.12
N ARG A 68 -9.15 9.13 -9.94
CA ARG A 68 -8.91 7.93 -9.11
C ARG A 68 -7.84 7.01 -9.71
N SER A 69 -7.85 6.81 -11.02
CA SER A 69 -6.86 5.97 -11.69
C SER A 69 -5.49 6.63 -11.70
N LEU A 70 -5.41 7.95 -11.90
CA LEU A 70 -4.15 8.68 -11.74
C LEU A 70 -3.57 8.48 -10.33
N ARG A 71 -4.37 8.71 -9.27
CA ARG A 71 -3.89 8.55 -7.89
C ARG A 71 -3.45 7.11 -7.60
N LEU A 72 -4.14 6.13 -8.16
CA LEU A 72 -3.77 4.72 -8.02
C LEU A 72 -2.45 4.41 -8.72
N LEU A 73 -2.21 4.95 -9.92
CA LEU A 73 -0.93 4.82 -10.61
C LEU A 73 0.20 5.51 -9.85
N GLU A 74 0.00 6.73 -9.39
CA GLU A 74 0.96 7.48 -8.58
C GLU A 74 1.38 6.71 -7.34
N THR A 75 0.40 6.31 -6.53
CA THR A 75 0.65 5.55 -5.30
C THR A 75 1.34 4.23 -5.60
N THR A 76 0.91 3.48 -6.62
CA THR A 76 1.57 2.23 -7.05
C THR A 76 3.02 2.45 -7.48
N CYS A 77 3.31 3.52 -8.21
CA CYS A 77 4.67 3.89 -8.60
C CYS A 77 5.54 4.18 -7.36
N ASP A 78 5.01 4.91 -6.39
CA ASP A 78 5.72 5.19 -5.13
C ASP A 78 6.00 3.90 -4.34
N HIS A 79 5.03 2.98 -4.28
CA HIS A 79 5.20 1.67 -3.63
C HIS A 79 6.29 0.82 -4.31
N LEU A 80 6.38 0.82 -5.64
CA LEU A 80 7.42 0.08 -6.37
C LEU A 80 8.82 0.68 -6.23
N ARG A 81 8.92 1.98 -5.91
CA ARG A 81 10.21 2.68 -5.74
C ARG A 81 10.70 2.66 -4.30
N VAL A 82 9.84 3.02 -3.35
CA VAL A 82 10.21 3.22 -1.94
C VAL A 82 9.79 2.03 -1.06
N GLY A 83 8.81 1.25 -1.49
CA GLY A 83 8.18 0.22 -0.66
C GLY A 83 7.17 0.80 0.33
N THR A 84 6.35 -0.07 0.89
CA THR A 84 5.40 0.30 1.94
C THR A 84 5.94 -0.15 3.30
N ARG A 85 5.88 0.72 4.30
CA ARG A 85 6.23 0.38 5.68
C ARG A 85 5.09 0.73 6.64
N LYS A 86 4.84 -0.15 7.60
CA LYS A 86 3.98 0.10 8.76
C LYS A 86 4.73 -0.24 10.04
N VAL A 87 4.67 0.64 11.02
CA VAL A 87 5.37 0.48 12.30
C VAL A 87 4.36 0.10 13.37
N PHE A 88 4.69 -0.95 14.12
CA PHE A 88 3.91 -1.45 15.24
C PHE A 88 4.74 -1.44 16.51
N GLU A 89 4.09 -1.14 17.63
CA GLU A 89 4.71 -1.10 18.95
C GLU A 89 3.97 -2.06 19.89
N LEU A 90 4.71 -2.95 20.53
CA LEU A 90 4.23 -3.89 21.53
C LEU A 90 4.28 -3.23 22.91
N VAL A 91 3.12 -2.90 23.46
CA VAL A 91 3.00 -2.27 24.78
C VAL A 91 2.37 -3.24 25.77
N GLY A 92 3.19 -3.80 26.66
CA GLY A 92 2.70 -4.71 27.70
C GLY A 92 3.82 -5.34 28.51
N THR A 93 3.46 -5.88 29.67
CA THR A 93 4.39 -6.62 30.52
C THR A 93 4.62 -8.01 29.93
N GLY A 94 5.86 -8.33 29.57
CA GLY A 94 6.22 -9.61 28.96
C GLY A 94 5.94 -9.71 27.46
N PHE A 95 5.59 -8.60 26.80
CA PHE A 95 5.43 -8.59 25.34
C PHE A 95 6.79 -8.44 24.68
N LYS A 96 7.12 -9.38 23.80
CA LYS A 96 8.38 -9.39 23.05
C LYS A 96 8.15 -10.00 21.69
N ALA A 97 8.94 -9.59 20.71
CA ALA A 97 9.05 -10.28 19.45
C ALA A 97 10.48 -10.75 19.24
N ASP A 98 10.63 -11.94 18.66
CA ASP A 98 11.89 -12.59 18.36
C ASP A 98 11.91 -12.86 16.83
N GLN A 99 12.87 -12.28 16.12
CA GLN A 99 13.00 -12.45 14.67
C GLN A 99 13.83 -13.69 14.37
N SER A 100 13.28 -14.60 13.56
CA SER A 100 14.01 -15.72 12.95
C SER A 100 14.07 -15.48 11.43
N PRO A 101 15.03 -16.07 10.70
CA PRO A 101 15.20 -15.79 9.27
C PRO A 101 13.98 -16.14 8.41
N THR A 102 13.18 -17.12 8.84
CA THR A 102 12.00 -17.61 8.12
C THR A 102 10.68 -17.16 8.74
N ALA A 103 10.68 -16.75 10.01
CA ALA A 103 9.47 -16.36 10.71
C ALA A 103 9.76 -15.42 11.89
N THR A 104 8.84 -14.51 12.18
CA THR A 104 8.86 -13.69 13.40
C THR A 104 7.96 -14.31 14.46
N ARG A 105 8.51 -14.60 15.64
CA ARG A 105 7.75 -15.04 16.81
C ARG A 105 7.31 -13.83 17.61
N VAL A 106 6.03 -13.75 17.92
CA VAL A 106 5.45 -12.65 18.70
C VAL A 106 4.82 -13.23 19.97
N LYS A 107 5.34 -12.79 21.12
CA LYS A 107 4.87 -13.14 22.46
C LYS A 107 4.03 -11.99 23.00
N VAL A 108 2.73 -12.22 23.13
CA VAL A 108 1.75 -11.20 23.58
C VAL A 108 1.00 -11.63 24.85
N GLY A 109 1.65 -12.46 25.66
CA GLY A 109 1.10 -12.97 26.92
C GLY A 109 0.04 -14.07 26.75
N TYR A 110 0.00 -14.73 25.59
CA TYR A 110 -0.69 -16.00 25.40
C TYR A 110 0.22 -17.17 25.82
N SER A 111 -0.37 -18.33 26.09
CA SER A 111 0.39 -19.53 26.48
C SER A 111 1.28 -20.09 25.36
N HIS A 112 1.00 -19.74 24.10
CA HIS A 112 1.79 -20.15 22.93
C HIS A 112 2.24 -18.92 22.14
N ASP A 113 3.44 -19.02 21.57
CA ASP A 113 4.00 -17.98 20.71
C ASP A 113 3.26 -17.97 19.36
N THR A 114 2.93 -16.79 18.84
CA THR A 114 2.39 -16.67 17.48
C THR A 114 3.52 -16.54 16.48
N LEU A 115 3.56 -17.42 15.49
CA LEU A 115 4.56 -17.43 14.42
C LEU A 115 3.98 -16.71 13.18
N PHE A 116 4.72 -15.72 12.69
CA PHE A 116 4.45 -15.04 11.41
C PHE A 116 5.52 -15.44 10.39
N PRO A 117 5.24 -16.36 9.46
CA PRO A 117 6.21 -16.73 8.42
C PRO A 117 6.45 -15.53 7.49
N HIS A 118 7.70 -15.26 7.13
CA HIS A 118 8.01 -14.22 6.16
C HIS A 118 7.59 -14.68 4.75
N GLY A 119 6.98 -13.78 3.99
CA GLY A 119 6.64 -14.02 2.59
C GLY A 119 7.69 -13.43 1.64
N GLU A 120 7.60 -13.76 0.36
CA GLU A 120 8.43 -13.12 -0.67
C GLU A 120 8.07 -11.62 -0.83
N ASP A 121 6.79 -11.29 -0.66
CA ASP A 121 6.26 -9.94 -0.90
C ASP A 121 6.32 -9.00 0.31
N TRP A 122 6.62 -9.55 1.50
CA TRP A 122 6.58 -8.81 2.75
C TRP A 122 7.51 -9.41 3.82
N MET A 123 8.08 -8.54 4.64
CA MET A 123 9.01 -8.89 5.71
C MET A 123 8.65 -8.16 7.00
N LEU A 124 8.86 -8.82 8.13
CA LEU A 124 8.85 -8.18 9.45
C LEU A 124 10.29 -8.02 9.93
N HIS A 125 10.66 -6.79 10.25
CA HIS A 125 11.96 -6.45 10.81
C HIS A 125 11.77 -5.95 12.24
N LEU A 126 12.65 -6.37 13.15
CA LEU A 126 12.64 -5.90 14.53
C LEU A 126 13.64 -4.77 14.74
N ASP A 127 13.17 -3.70 15.37
CA ASP A 127 14.03 -2.67 15.95
C ASP A 127 13.90 -2.73 17.47
N GLY A 128 14.71 -3.62 18.05
CA GLY A 128 14.57 -4.02 19.45
C GLY A 128 13.41 -5.00 19.70
N PRO A 129 13.13 -5.33 20.98
CA PRO A 129 12.19 -6.40 21.33
C PRO A 129 10.71 -5.98 21.26
N THR A 130 10.42 -4.68 21.15
CA THR A 130 9.06 -4.13 21.24
C THR A 130 8.57 -3.45 19.96
N THR A 131 9.47 -3.11 19.02
CA THR A 131 9.10 -2.37 17.81
C THR A 131 9.23 -3.26 16.58
N LEU A 132 8.14 -3.38 15.83
CA LEU A 132 7.98 -4.21 14.65
C LEU A 132 7.79 -3.33 13.42
N PHE A 133 8.66 -3.48 12.42
CA PHE A 133 8.55 -2.82 11.13
C PHE A 133 8.07 -3.84 10.11
N LEU A 134 6.86 -3.62 9.59
CA LEU A 134 6.28 -4.42 8.51
C LEU A 134 6.58 -3.74 7.18
N TYR A 135 7.43 -4.36 6.38
CA TYR A 135 7.82 -3.93 5.03
C TYR A 135 7.11 -4.79 3.98
N GLY A 136 6.79 -4.21 2.83
CA GLY A 136 6.29 -4.96 1.69
C GLY A 136 5.90 -4.08 0.51
N ILE A 137 5.67 -4.71 -0.63
CA ILE A 137 5.37 -4.04 -1.90
C ILE A 137 3.86 -3.86 -2.06
N HIS A 138 3.08 -4.84 -1.62
CA HIS A 138 1.63 -4.86 -1.78
C HIS A 138 0.90 -4.26 -0.55
N PRO A 139 0.29 -3.06 -0.66
CA PRO A 139 -0.36 -2.41 0.48
C PRO A 139 -1.58 -3.19 1.01
N GLY A 140 -2.26 -3.95 0.15
CA GLY A 140 -3.40 -4.80 0.53
C GLY A 140 -2.98 -5.97 1.44
N ILE A 141 -1.96 -6.72 1.03
CA ILE A 141 -1.40 -7.83 1.81
C ILE A 141 -0.82 -7.32 3.13
N LEU A 142 -0.05 -6.22 3.08
CA LEU A 142 0.48 -5.54 4.25
C LEU A 142 -0.61 -5.07 5.23
N GLY A 143 -1.76 -4.65 4.69
CA GLY A 143 -2.96 -4.31 5.47
C GLY A 143 -3.57 -5.52 6.17
N SER A 144 -3.71 -6.63 5.47
CA SER A 144 -4.23 -7.89 6.03
C SER A 144 -3.34 -8.40 7.17
N ILE A 145 -2.03 -8.47 6.95
CA ILE A 145 -1.06 -8.92 7.96
C ILE A 145 -1.04 -7.95 9.15
N GLY A 146 -1.06 -6.64 8.89
CA GLY A 146 -1.14 -5.64 9.95
C GLY A 146 -2.43 -5.76 10.79
N ALA A 147 -3.55 -6.12 10.16
CA ALA A 147 -4.80 -6.40 10.87
C ALA A 147 -4.68 -7.66 11.73
N GLN A 148 -4.12 -8.74 11.19
CA GLN A 148 -3.86 -9.97 11.94
C GLN A 148 -2.97 -9.73 13.17
N LEU A 149 -1.90 -8.94 13.02
CA LEU A 149 -1.04 -8.54 14.14
C LEU A 149 -1.82 -7.78 15.22
N ARG A 150 -2.69 -6.85 14.81
CA ARG A 150 -3.52 -6.09 15.76
C ARG A 150 -4.60 -6.94 16.42
N ASP A 151 -5.14 -7.93 15.71
CA ASP A 151 -6.17 -8.83 16.22
C ASP A 151 -5.64 -9.77 17.31
N LEU A 152 -4.34 -10.05 17.36
CA LEU A 152 -3.73 -10.79 18.47
C LEU A 152 -4.02 -10.13 19.81
N ARG A 153 -3.83 -8.82 19.92
CA ARG A 153 -4.04 -8.08 21.16
C ARG A 153 -4.39 -6.65 20.84
N LYS A 154 -5.69 -6.41 20.67
CA LYS A 154 -6.22 -5.06 20.43
C LYS A 154 -5.83 -4.13 21.58
N PRO A 155 -5.46 -2.87 21.30
CA PRO A 155 -5.16 -1.89 22.33
C PRO A 155 -6.36 -1.71 23.27
N ASP A 156 -6.15 -1.95 24.56
CA ASP A 156 -7.21 -1.80 25.57
C ASP A 156 -7.70 -0.35 25.69
N PRO A 157 -9.01 -0.06 25.83
CA PRO A 157 -9.53 1.30 25.95
C PRO A 157 -9.07 2.07 27.20
N TYR A 158 -8.48 1.40 28.19
CA TYR A 158 -8.09 2.02 29.47
C TYR A 158 -6.58 2.16 29.64
N LYS A 159 -5.81 1.11 29.35
CA LYS A 159 -4.34 1.09 29.51
C LYS A 159 -3.60 1.13 28.17
N ALA A 160 -4.33 1.07 27.06
CA ALA A 160 -3.83 0.90 25.69
C ALA A 160 -2.70 -0.13 25.59
N LYS A 161 -2.73 -1.17 26.43
CA LYS A 161 -1.81 -2.31 26.31
C LYS A 161 -2.24 -3.13 25.11
N GLY A 162 -1.29 -3.65 24.35
CA GLY A 162 -1.54 -4.38 23.12
C GLY A 162 -0.59 -3.99 21.99
N VAL A 163 -0.95 -4.38 20.78
CA VAL A 163 -0.24 -4.08 19.54
C VAL A 163 -0.74 -2.75 19.01
N ARG A 164 0.09 -1.70 19.13
CA ARG A 164 -0.19 -0.35 18.65
C ARG A 164 0.38 -0.13 17.26
N ILE A 165 -0.24 0.76 16.50
CA ILE A 165 0.26 1.28 15.24
C ILE A 165 0.83 2.66 15.53
N GLN A 166 2.07 2.89 15.12
CA GLN A 166 2.71 4.17 15.34
C GLN A 166 1.97 5.28 14.56
N GLY A 167 1.77 6.43 15.21
CA GLY A 167 1.05 7.57 14.61
C GLY A 167 -0.47 7.52 14.71
N VAL A 168 -1.08 6.43 15.21
CA VAL A 168 -2.52 6.37 15.49
C VAL A 168 -2.80 6.80 16.93
N SER A 169 -3.68 7.79 17.12
CA SER A 169 -4.13 8.20 18.46
C SER A 169 -5.14 7.21 19.03
N TYR A 170 -4.88 6.69 20.23
CA TYR A 170 -5.80 5.84 20.97
C TYR A 170 -6.56 6.65 22.02
N SER A 171 -7.88 6.78 21.86
CA SER A 171 -8.72 7.42 22.87
C SER A 171 -8.82 6.53 24.10
N LEU A 172 -8.22 6.99 25.20
CA LEU A 172 -8.34 6.36 26.50
C LEU A 172 -9.65 6.79 27.15
N ARG A 173 -10.45 5.83 27.61
CA ARG A 173 -11.60 6.13 28.47
C ARG A 173 -11.08 6.38 29.87
N GLU A 174 -11.58 7.41 30.53
CA GLU A 174 -11.32 7.68 31.93
C GLU A 174 -12.01 6.61 32.79
N GLY A 175 -11.31 5.51 33.07
CA GLY A 175 -11.83 4.39 33.83
C GLY A 175 -10.82 3.85 34.84
N LYS A 176 -11.10 4.19 36.11
CA LYS A 176 -10.44 3.82 37.38
C LYS A 176 -8.91 3.83 37.39
N LYS A 177 -8.37 5.00 37.76
CA LYS A 177 -7.17 5.07 38.61
C LYS A 177 -7.43 4.24 39.88
N LYS A 178 -6.92 3.01 39.91
CA LYS A 178 -6.52 2.28 41.11
C LYS A 178 -5.30 1.44 40.76
#